data_AF-A0A975M516-F1
#
_entry.id   AF-A0A975M516-F1
#
_cell.length_a   1.000
_cell.length_b   1.000
_cell.length_c   1.000
_cell.angle_alpha   90.00
_cell.angle_beta   90.00
_cell.angle_gamma   90.00
#
_symmetry.space_group_name_H-M   'P 1'
#
loop_
_entity.id
_entity.type
_entity.pdbx_description
1 polymer ?
#
loop_
_entity_poly.entity_id
_entity_poly.type
_entity_poly.pdbx_seq_one_letter_code
_entity_poly.pdbx_strand_id
1 'polypeptide(L)'
;MTSSPSALLPRSAAPESPGSAGQATQQRPGPGQSRAVTHAHYRREPYVRCRMGTAIIDGKAAAWTRTQVLLHWIDDAGRAHNRWIPAETVHRIPRDKSAWQDPYDDWSFYYPVTQTPAELRHYPGRGVDAVPAAA
;
A
#
# COMPACT_ATOMS: atom_id res chain seq x y z
N MET A 1 43.32 -45.16 -19.25
CA MET A 1 42.53 -44.19 -18.48
C MET A 1 42.41 -44.71 -17.06
N THR A 2 43.28 -44.27 -16.14
CA THR A 2 43.12 -44.48 -14.69
C THR A 2 43.96 -43.42 -13.98
N SER A 3 43.30 -42.53 -13.25
CA SER A 3 43.87 -41.84 -12.08
C SER A 3 42.72 -41.20 -11.32
N SER A 4 42.43 -41.76 -10.14
CA SER A 4 41.91 -40.99 -9.01
C SER A 4 43.09 -40.59 -8.12
N PRO A 5 42.99 -39.47 -7.40
CA PRO A 5 43.02 -39.61 -5.95
C PRO A 5 42.00 -38.74 -5.21
N SER A 6 41.56 -39.28 -4.07
CA SER A 6 40.65 -38.72 -3.07
C SER A 6 41.19 -37.49 -2.33
N ALA A 7 40.30 -36.58 -1.90
CA ALA A 7 40.47 -35.81 -0.67
C ALA A 7 39.13 -35.32 -0.08
N LEU A 8 38.75 -35.94 1.04
CA LEU A 8 38.17 -35.40 2.28
C LEU A 8 37.30 -34.11 2.22
N LEU A 9 36.01 -34.28 2.47
CA LEU A 9 35.10 -33.22 2.96
C LEU A 9 34.97 -33.32 4.48
N PRO A 10 35.12 -32.20 5.23
CA PRO A 10 34.46 -32.07 6.51
C PRO A 10 33.59 -30.81 6.65
N ARG A 11 32.42 -31.05 7.28
CA ARG A 11 31.64 -30.22 8.23
C ARG A 11 30.90 -28.93 7.79
N SER A 12 29.59 -29.01 8.06
CA SER A 12 28.59 -27.98 8.37
C SER A 12 29.03 -26.56 8.73
N ALA A 13 28.33 -25.59 8.15
CA ALA A 13 27.94 -24.33 8.78
C ALA A 13 26.53 -23.92 8.29
N ALA A 14 25.82 -23.19 9.15
CA ALA A 14 24.39 -22.89 9.20
C ALA A 14 23.84 -21.97 8.08
N PRO A 15 22.50 -21.83 7.95
CA PRO A 15 21.87 -20.96 6.95
C PRO A 15 21.97 -19.47 7.31
N GLU A 16 22.47 -18.65 6.39
CA GLU A 16 22.41 -17.19 6.48
C GLU A 16 21.26 -16.61 5.65
N SER A 17 20.17 -16.25 6.36
CA SER A 17 19.49 -14.94 6.34
C SER A 17 18.86 -14.43 5.00
N PRO A 18 18.11 -13.31 5.02
CA PRO A 18 16.64 -13.33 5.01
C PRO A 18 16.06 -12.69 3.74
N GLY A 19 14.73 -12.81 3.61
CA GLY A 19 13.94 -12.36 2.46
C GLY A 19 14.27 -10.95 1.95
N SER A 20 14.60 -10.88 0.67
CA SER A 20 14.62 -9.64 -0.09
C SER A 20 13.19 -9.30 -0.49
N ALA A 21 12.53 -8.49 0.34
CA ALA A 21 11.35 -7.74 -0.07
C ALA A 21 11.73 -6.92 -1.32
N GLY A 22 11.08 -7.21 -2.45
CA GLY A 22 11.29 -6.50 -3.70
C GLY A 22 11.07 -5.00 -3.50
N GLN A 23 12.17 -4.25 -3.42
CA GLN A 23 12.15 -2.79 -3.43
C GLN A 23 11.64 -2.35 -4.80
N ALA A 24 10.35 -2.02 -4.87
CA ALA A 24 9.78 -1.30 -5.98
C ALA A 24 10.63 -0.04 -6.21
N THR A 25 11.23 0.07 -7.39
CA THR A 25 12.15 1.15 -7.76
C THR A 25 11.40 2.46 -7.71
N GLN A 26 11.52 3.15 -6.58
CA GLN A 26 11.04 4.49 -6.33
C GLN A 26 11.90 5.42 -7.19
N GLN A 27 11.56 5.56 -8.47
CA GLN A 27 12.24 6.53 -9.35
C GLN A 27 11.92 7.93 -8.82
N ARG A 28 12.81 8.42 -7.98
CA ARG A 28 12.86 9.78 -7.46
C ARG A 28 13.16 10.73 -8.63
N PRO A 29 12.60 11.96 -8.64
CA PRO A 29 13.05 12.99 -9.57
C PRO A 29 14.56 13.22 -9.43
N GLY A 30 15.27 13.44 -10.54
CA GLY A 30 16.71 13.69 -10.56
C GLY A 30 17.12 14.93 -9.74
N PRO A 31 18.42 15.04 -9.36
CA PRO A 31 18.89 16.13 -8.50
C PRO A 31 18.96 17.44 -9.26
N GLY A 32 17.91 18.25 -9.13
CA GLY A 32 17.85 19.60 -9.69
C GLY A 32 16.49 20.22 -9.43
N GLN A 33 16.40 21.04 -8.37
CA GLN A 33 15.19 21.61 -7.78
C GLN A 33 14.39 20.62 -6.93
N SER A 34 14.46 20.79 -5.61
CA SER A 34 13.49 20.26 -4.65
C SER A 34 12.11 20.83 -4.97
N ARG A 35 11.41 20.26 -5.95
CA ARG A 35 10.04 20.62 -6.24
C ARG A 35 9.21 20.26 -5.01
N ALA A 36 8.60 21.27 -4.39
CA ALA A 36 7.73 21.05 -3.25
C ALA A 36 6.68 19.99 -3.60
N VAL A 37 6.67 18.91 -2.83
CA VAL A 37 5.70 17.83 -2.96
C VAL A 37 4.53 18.16 -2.05
N THR A 38 3.33 18.18 -2.61
CA THR A 38 2.08 18.33 -1.86
C THR A 38 1.48 16.95 -1.63
N HIS A 39 0.88 16.75 -0.46
CA HIS A 39 0.15 15.54 -0.11
C HIS A 39 -1.32 15.88 0.17
N ALA A 40 -2.21 14.95 -0.18
CA ALA A 40 -3.57 15.00 0.34
C ALA A 40 -3.58 14.58 1.82
N HIS A 41 -4.60 15.03 2.55
CA HIS A 41 -4.86 14.49 3.88
C HIS A 41 -5.19 13.00 3.78
N TYR A 42 -4.75 12.25 4.79
CA TYR A 42 -4.99 10.81 4.88
C TYR A 42 -6.48 10.45 4.68
N ARG A 43 -6.74 9.46 3.83
CA ARG A 43 -8.08 8.99 3.44
C ARG A 43 -8.94 10.05 2.75
N ARG A 44 -8.34 11.14 2.26
CA ARG A 44 -9.00 12.18 1.45
C ARG A 44 -8.30 12.38 0.11
N GLU A 45 -7.45 11.44 -0.27
CA GLU A 45 -6.80 11.43 -1.56
C GLU A 45 -7.87 11.32 -2.66
N PRO A 46 -7.81 12.16 -3.70
CA PRO A 46 -8.80 12.10 -4.77
C PRO A 46 -8.58 10.85 -5.63
N TYR A 47 -9.70 10.28 -6.09
CA TYR A 47 -9.69 9.25 -7.13
C TYR A 47 -9.25 9.84 -8.46
N VAL A 48 -8.35 9.12 -9.12
CA VAL A 48 -7.80 9.49 -10.41
C VAL A 48 -7.75 8.28 -11.34
N ARG A 49 -7.87 8.55 -12.63
CA ARG A 49 -7.67 7.62 -13.73
C ARG A 49 -6.46 8.07 -14.55
N CYS A 50 -5.56 7.16 -14.85
CA CYS A 50 -4.41 7.44 -15.70
C CYS A 50 -4.20 6.37 -16.77
N ARG A 51 -3.47 6.76 -17.82
CA ARG A 51 -3.00 5.84 -18.86
C ARG A 51 -1.55 5.48 -18.59
N MET A 52 -1.25 4.19 -18.52
CA MET A 52 0.11 3.66 -18.39
C MET A 52 0.39 2.68 -19.53
N GLY A 53 1.02 3.17 -20.59
CA GLY A 53 1.15 2.41 -21.83
C GLY A 53 -0.23 2.15 -22.43
N THR A 54 -0.57 0.87 -22.63
CA THR A 54 -1.90 0.44 -23.12
C THR A 54 -2.92 0.22 -22.01
N ALA A 55 -2.51 0.25 -20.74
CA ALA A 55 -3.38 0.01 -19.59
C ALA A 55 -4.01 1.31 -19.08
N ILE A 56 -5.24 1.19 -18.56
CA ILE A 56 -5.90 2.24 -17.77
C ILE A 56 -5.86 1.78 -16.32
N ILE A 57 -5.37 2.64 -15.43
CA ILE A 57 -5.27 2.36 -14.00
C ILE A 57 -6.06 3.42 -13.26
N ASP A 58 -6.95 2.96 -12.38
CA ASP A 58 -7.62 3.80 -11.41
C ASP A 58 -6.93 3.66 -10.05
N GLY A 59 -6.82 4.77 -9.34
CA GLY A 59 -6.12 4.82 -8.05
C GLY A 59 -6.38 6.12 -7.30
N LYS A 60 -5.61 6.34 -6.25
CA LYS A 60 -5.60 7.59 -5.48
C LYS A 60 -4.35 8.40 -5.74
N ALA A 61 -4.51 9.73 -5.80
CA ALA A 61 -3.37 10.65 -5.86
C ALA A 61 -2.83 10.91 -4.45
N ALA A 62 -1.84 10.13 -4.03
CA ALA A 62 -1.25 10.22 -2.68
C ALA A 62 -0.38 11.47 -2.49
N ALA A 63 0.26 11.95 -3.56
CA ALA A 63 1.07 13.15 -3.58
C ALA A 63 1.14 13.75 -4.98
N TRP A 64 1.57 15.00 -5.11
CA TRP A 64 1.81 15.63 -6.41
C TRP A 64 2.86 16.75 -6.35
N THR A 65 3.44 17.02 -7.51
CA THR A 65 4.16 18.26 -7.81
C THR A 65 3.39 19.00 -8.91
N ARG A 66 3.93 20.09 -9.43
CA ARG A 66 3.34 20.79 -10.58
C ARG A 66 3.17 19.91 -11.82
N THR A 67 4.03 18.91 -12.05
CA THR A 67 4.02 18.13 -13.30
C THR A 67 3.93 16.61 -13.11
N GLN A 68 3.86 16.13 -11.88
CA GLN A 68 3.76 14.70 -11.60
C GLN A 68 2.78 14.43 -10.47
N VAL A 69 2.10 13.30 -10.54
CA VAL A 69 1.22 12.76 -9.49
C VAL A 69 1.78 11.42 -9.04
N LEU A 70 1.83 11.19 -7.74
CA LEU A 70 2.10 9.88 -7.15
C LEU A 70 0.77 9.12 -7.10
N LEU A 71 0.60 8.20 -8.03
CA LEU A 71 -0.52 7.27 -8.05
C LEU A 71 -0.28 6.14 -7.06
N HIS A 72 -1.30 5.85 -6.25
CA HIS A 72 -1.38 4.71 -5.36
C HIS A 72 -2.55 3.81 -5.75
N TRP A 73 -2.33 2.49 -5.83
CA TRP A 73 -3.38 1.50 -6.03
C TRP A 73 -2.94 0.13 -5.48
N ILE A 74 -3.88 -0.79 -5.35
CA ILE A 74 -3.62 -2.19 -4.98
C ILE A 74 -4.04 -3.06 -6.16
N ASP A 75 -3.18 -3.99 -6.58
CA ASP A 75 -3.49 -4.93 -7.66
C ASP A 75 -4.36 -6.12 -7.19
N ASP A 76 -4.81 -6.94 -8.13
CA ASP A 76 -5.65 -8.12 -7.84
C ASP A 76 -4.96 -9.19 -6.98
N ALA A 77 -3.62 -9.14 -6.86
CA ALA A 77 -2.85 -9.99 -5.98
C ALA A 77 -2.67 -9.38 -4.57
N GLY A 78 -3.33 -8.25 -4.29
CA GLY A 78 -3.26 -7.55 -3.01
C GLY A 78 -1.97 -6.76 -2.80
N ARG A 79 -1.16 -6.53 -3.84
CA ARG A 79 0.09 -5.78 -3.72
C ARG A 79 -0.16 -4.29 -3.91
N ALA A 80 0.31 -3.51 -2.94
CA ALA A 80 0.29 -2.05 -3.03
C ALA A 80 1.37 -1.55 -4.01
N HIS A 81 0.96 -0.65 -4.90
CA HIS A 81 1.82 -0.01 -5.89
C HIS A 81 1.82 1.51 -5.69
N ASN A 82 2.98 2.11 -5.94
CA ASN A 82 3.16 3.55 -5.94
C ASN A 82 3.99 3.95 -7.16
N ARG A 83 3.48 4.88 -7.98
CA ARG A 83 4.20 5.33 -9.18
C ARG A 83 3.97 6.81 -9.46
N TRP A 84 5.07 7.52 -9.69
CA TRP A 84 5.02 8.88 -10.23
C TRP A 84 4.67 8.84 -11.71
N ILE A 85 3.65 9.59 -12.10
CA ILE A 85 3.15 9.69 -13.47
C ILE A 85 3.01 11.16 -13.89
N PRO A 86 3.20 11.50 -15.19
CA PRO A 86 3.03 12.87 -15.67
C PRO A 86 1.61 13.37 -15.41
N ALA A 87 1.48 14.55 -14.78
CA ALA A 87 0.19 15.09 -14.36
C ALA A 87 -0.79 15.28 -15.53
N GLU A 88 -0.28 15.56 -16.74
CA GLU A 88 -1.07 15.71 -17.98
C GLU A 88 -1.81 14.43 -18.41
N THR A 89 -1.38 13.27 -17.91
CA THR A 89 -2.00 11.97 -18.20
C THR A 89 -2.98 11.51 -17.12
N VAL A 90 -3.22 12.36 -16.11
CA VAL A 90 -4.03 12.05 -14.93
C VAL A 90 -5.32 12.84 -14.98
N HIS A 91 -6.44 12.13 -14.86
CA HIS A 91 -7.76 12.73 -14.77
C HIS A 91 -8.37 12.42 -13.42
N ARG A 92 -8.78 13.45 -12.67
CA ARG A 92 -9.59 13.25 -11.48
C ARG A 92 -10.95 12.67 -11.88
N ILE A 93 -11.41 11.67 -11.14
CA ILE A 93 -12.71 11.04 -11.35
C ILE A 93 -13.49 10.97 -10.04
N PRO A 94 -14.84 10.95 -10.08
CA PRO A 94 -15.66 10.57 -8.94
C PRO A 94 -15.41 9.12 -8.50
N ARG A 95 -15.59 8.82 -7.21
CA ARG A 95 -15.42 7.47 -6.64
C ARG A 95 -16.30 6.42 -7.33
N ASP A 96 -17.55 6.76 -7.63
CA ASP A 96 -18.53 5.88 -8.29
C ASP A 96 -18.18 5.56 -9.76
N LYS A 97 -17.21 6.28 -10.34
CA LYS A 97 -16.70 6.03 -11.71
C LYS A 97 -15.40 5.26 -11.74
N SER A 98 -14.83 4.95 -10.57
CA SER A 98 -13.58 4.25 -10.43
C SER A 98 -13.79 2.74 -10.50
N ALA A 99 -13.04 2.06 -11.36
CA ALA A 99 -13.00 0.61 -11.45
C ALA A 99 -12.25 -0.03 -10.26
N TRP A 100 -11.40 0.75 -9.60
CA TRP A 100 -10.74 0.39 -8.35
C TRP A 100 -11.29 1.23 -7.20
N GLN A 101 -11.60 0.61 -6.06
CA GLN A 101 -11.98 1.33 -4.86
C GLN A 101 -10.96 1.06 -3.76
N ASP A 102 -10.53 2.12 -3.07
CA ASP A 102 -9.60 1.98 -1.97
C ASP A 102 -10.29 1.16 -0.86
N PRO A 103 -9.74 0.00 -0.46
CA PRO A 103 -10.28 -0.79 0.64
C PRO A 103 -10.36 0.02 1.94
N TYR A 104 -9.51 1.04 2.09
CA TYR A 104 -9.51 1.91 3.25
C TYR A 104 -10.59 3.00 3.19
N ASP A 105 -11.40 3.12 2.15
CA ASP A 105 -12.56 4.03 2.19
C ASP A 105 -13.78 3.41 2.88
N ASP A 106 -13.82 2.08 2.98
CA ASP A 106 -14.87 1.35 3.69
C ASP A 106 -14.32 0.75 4.99
N TRP A 107 -14.98 1.05 6.10
CA TRP A 107 -14.59 0.58 7.42
C TRP A 107 -14.82 -0.94 7.56
N SER A 108 -15.68 -1.52 6.72
CA SER A 108 -15.94 -2.97 6.66
C SER A 108 -14.69 -3.79 6.35
N PHE A 109 -13.68 -3.20 5.69
CA PHE A 109 -12.42 -3.85 5.40
C PHE A 109 -11.62 -4.20 6.67
N TYR A 110 -11.66 -3.34 7.69
CA TYR A 110 -10.96 -3.58 8.97
C TYR A 110 -11.81 -4.36 9.98
N TYR A 111 -13.12 -4.23 9.87
CA TYR A 111 -14.08 -4.90 10.73
C TYR A 111 -15.05 -5.70 9.86
N PRO A 112 -14.61 -6.84 9.29
CA PRO A 112 -15.54 -7.73 8.64
C PRO A 112 -16.59 -8.11 9.68
N VAL A 113 -17.87 -7.87 9.38
CA VAL A 113 -18.97 -8.24 10.28
C VAL A 113 -19.13 -9.76 10.21
N THR A 114 -18.21 -10.49 10.84
CA THR A 114 -18.40 -11.90 11.20
C THR A 114 -19.09 -12.04 12.55
N GLN A 115 -19.41 -10.94 13.22
CA GLN A 115 -20.13 -10.98 14.48
C GLN A 115 -21.62 -11.10 14.25
N THR A 116 -22.16 -12.29 14.54
CA THR A 116 -23.59 -12.42 14.79
C THR A 116 -23.97 -11.56 16.01
N PRO A 117 -25.22 -11.07 16.13
CA PRO A 117 -25.66 -10.27 17.28
C PRO A 117 -25.44 -10.92 18.66
N ALA A 118 -25.14 -12.22 18.71
CA ALA A 118 -24.82 -12.96 19.93
C ALA A 118 -23.40 -12.65 20.47
N GLU A 119 -22.41 -12.36 19.62
CA GLU A 119 -21.03 -12.08 20.05
C GLU A 119 -20.83 -10.65 20.55
N LEU A 120 -21.65 -9.70 20.10
CA LEU A 120 -21.65 -8.31 20.59
C LEU A 120 -22.10 -8.18 22.06
N ARG A 121 -22.74 -9.20 22.64
CA ARG A 121 -23.09 -9.23 24.07
C ARG A 121 -21.95 -9.66 24.99
N HIS A 122 -20.83 -10.13 24.43
CA HIS A 122 -19.74 -10.72 25.21
C HIS A 122 -18.40 -10.03 25.00
N TYR A 123 -18.42 -8.72 24.74
CA TYR A 123 -17.22 -7.91 24.97
C TYR A 123 -17.07 -7.75 26.49
N PRO A 124 -16.06 -8.35 27.15
CA PRO A 124 -15.77 -8.00 28.53
C PRO A 124 -15.29 -6.55 28.51
N GLY A 125 -16.17 -5.63 28.90
CA GLY A 125 -15.86 -4.23 29.08
C GLY A 125 -14.68 -4.11 30.02
N ARG A 126 -13.51 -3.77 29.47
CA ARG A 126 -12.42 -3.20 30.24
C ARG A 126 -12.96 -1.88 30.78
N GLY A 127 -13.11 -1.83 32.10
CA GLY A 127 -13.81 -0.77 32.83
C GLY A 127 -13.51 0.63 32.31
N VAL A 128 -14.58 1.34 31.96
CA VAL A 128 -14.59 2.79 32.08
C VAL A 128 -15.38 3.08 33.35
N ASP A 129 -14.65 3.48 34.38
CA ASP A 129 -15.23 4.04 35.58
C ASP A 129 -16.18 5.18 35.16
N ALA A 130 -17.36 5.16 35.77
CA ALA A 130 -18.36 6.20 35.62
C ALA A 130 -17.74 7.55 36.00
N VAL A 131 -17.65 8.47 35.04
CA VAL A 131 -17.46 9.89 35.31
C VAL A 131 -18.83 10.45 35.69
N PRO A 132 -19.07 10.93 36.93
CA PRO A 132 -20.34 11.55 37.25
C PRO A 132 -20.45 12.90 36.54
N ALA A 133 -21.62 13.16 35.97
CA ALA A 133 -22.00 14.46 35.45
C ALA A 133 -22.04 15.47 36.60
N ALA A 134 -21.22 16.51 36.52
CA ALA A 134 -21.32 17.68 37.39
C ALA A 134 -22.55 18.51 36.99
N ALA A 135 -23.42 18.77 37.97
CA ALA A 135 -24.43 19.83 37.96
C ALA A 135 -23.92 21.01 38.78
#